data_AF-A0A8X6LT59-F1
#
_entry.id   AF-A0A8X6LT59-F1
#
_cell.length_a   1.000
_cell.length_b   1.000
_cell.length_c   1.000
_cell.angle_alpha   90.00
_cell.angle_beta   90.00
_cell.angle_gamma   90.00
#
_symmetry.space_group_name_H-M   'P 1'
#
loop_
_entity.id
_entity.type
_entity.pdbx_description
1 polymer ?
#
loop_
_entity_poly.entity_id
_entity_poly.type
_entity_poly.pdbx_seq_one_letter_code
_entity_poly.pdbx_strand_id
1 'polypeptide(L)'
;MFSDASGKAFAACVFLRIECDNKVKIKLVQAKSRVAPLKKDPITKTKNEMSIPKLELLAAVIGTRLVQSVKTSLNIHSIQTFYWTDSKVVLCWIKNSGTWKTFVRNRIKEIHSSSSKEDWYYVPSQMNAADIASRGCNAQTLFSLCWWEGPIWLKNRSSWPDTKDSDFKDALELATEERKPTVTTNLSLNDSDSNFFEWTKRVSKFSSIVRTLAYVKRFLSNAKSVANRQKDSLLKGNLSEKELSKI
;
A
#
# COMPACT_ATOMS: atom_id res chain seq x y z
N MET A 1 0.05 2.57 19.97
CA MET A 1 1.19 2.64 19.03
C MET A 1 1.00 3.88 18.19
N PHE A 2 2.04 4.68 18.00
CA PHE A 2 2.07 5.80 17.06
C PHE A 2 3.13 5.54 16.01
N SER A 3 2.86 5.90 14.76
CA SER A 3 3.83 5.84 13.67
C SER A 3 3.85 7.14 12.88
N ASP A 4 5.04 7.55 12.45
CA ASP A 4 5.26 8.73 11.62
C ASP A 4 6.46 8.54 10.68
N ALA A 5 6.50 9.29 9.59
CA ALA A 5 7.65 9.36 8.72
C ALA A 5 7.93 10.77 8.17
N SER A 6 9.21 11.04 7.99
CA SER A 6 9.73 12.22 7.32
C SER A 6 10.60 11.78 6.13
N GLY A 7 11.03 12.76 5.31
CA GLY A 7 11.98 12.49 4.24
C GLY A 7 13.36 12.00 4.72
N LYS A 8 13.65 12.06 6.03
CA LYS A 8 14.94 11.67 6.62
C LYS A 8 14.87 10.35 7.39
N ALA A 9 13.75 10.07 8.06
CA ALA A 9 13.59 8.86 8.85
C ALA A 9 12.11 8.54 9.06
N PHE A 10 11.84 7.29 9.42
CA PHE A 10 10.51 6.83 9.81
C PHE A 10 10.60 6.11 11.16
N ALA A 11 9.58 6.28 11.99
CA ALA A 11 9.61 5.85 13.37
C ALA A 11 8.26 5.38 13.89
N ALA A 12 8.31 4.60 14.96
CA ALA A 12 7.14 4.23 15.74
C ALA A 12 7.46 4.21 17.23
N CYS A 13 6.45 4.49 18.06
CA CYS A 13 6.54 4.40 19.51
C CYS A 13 5.30 3.73 20.12
N VAL A 14 5.52 2.98 21.19
CA VAL A 14 4.50 2.20 21.91
C VAL A 14 4.43 2.70 23.33
N PHE A 15 3.23 3.13 23.70
CA PHE A 15 2.87 3.52 25.05
C PHE A 15 1.95 2.46 25.66
N LEU A 16 2.13 2.19 26.96
CA LEU A 16 1.12 1.53 27.77
C LEU A 16 0.28 2.58 28.47
N ARG A 17 -1.04 2.37 28.44
CA ARG A 17 -2.02 3.16 29.17
C ARG A 17 -2.64 2.26 30.24
N ILE A 18 -2.40 2.60 31.49
CA ILE A 18 -2.79 1.83 32.67
C ILE A 18 -3.87 2.62 33.41
N GLU A 19 -5.01 1.99 33.67
CA GLU A 19 -6.10 2.56 34.45
C GLU A 19 -6.16 1.83 35.81
N CYS A 20 -5.95 2.55 36.91
CA CYS A 20 -6.10 2.04 38.27
C CYS A 20 -6.80 3.10 39.12
N ASP A 21 -7.87 2.74 39.84
CA ASP A 21 -8.55 3.61 40.82
C ASP A 21 -8.85 5.03 40.28
N ASN A 22 -9.46 5.12 39.09
CA ASN A 22 -9.74 6.37 38.36
C ASN A 22 -8.52 7.22 37.98
N LYS A 23 -7.30 6.69 38.12
CA LYS A 23 -6.07 7.32 37.64
C LYS A 23 -5.58 6.63 36.38
N VAL A 24 -5.26 7.44 35.37
CA VAL A 24 -4.67 6.98 34.12
C VAL A 24 -3.19 7.33 34.10
N LYS A 25 -2.33 6.31 34.00
CA LYS A 25 -0.89 6.47 33.78
C LYS A 25 -0.54 6.04 32.37
N ILE A 26 0.29 6.84 31.71
CA ILE A 26 0.82 6.53 30.39
C ILE A 26 2.33 6.49 30.49
N LYS A 27 2.94 5.45 29.92
CA LYS A 27 4.39 5.33 29.86
C LYS A 27 4.84 4.81 28.50
N LEU A 28 5.88 5.44 27.95
CA LEU A 28 6.58 4.94 26.78
C LEU A 28 7.29 3.64 27.17
N VAL A 29 7.01 2.57 26.44
CA VAL A 29 7.66 1.26 26.66
C VAL A 29 8.79 1.08 25.67
N GLN A 30 8.55 1.42 24.40
CA GLN A 30 9.54 1.23 23.36
C GLN A 30 9.33 2.23 22.22
N ALA A 31 10.42 2.72 21.66
CA ALA A 31 10.43 3.49 20.42
C ALA A 31 11.49 2.95 19.47
N LYS A 32 11.26 3.10 18.18
CA LYS A 32 12.19 2.68 17.13
C LYS A 32 12.14 3.67 15.97
N SER A 33 13.31 4.12 15.54
CA SER A 33 13.49 4.96 14.36
C SER A 33 14.42 4.27 13.36
N ARG A 34 14.24 4.57 12.07
CA ARG A 34 15.07 4.09 10.96
C ARG A 34 15.31 5.21 9.95
N VAL A 35 16.54 5.33 9.49
CA VAL A 35 16.91 6.29 8.44
C VAL A 35 16.20 5.94 7.14
N ALA A 36 15.63 6.94 6.47
CA ALA A 36 15.01 6.79 5.18
C ALA A 36 16.09 6.43 4.13
N PRO A 37 15.86 5.41 3.28
CA PRO A 37 16.79 5.06 2.21
C PRO A 37 17.17 6.26 1.35
N LEU A 38 18.48 6.45 1.19
CA LEU A 38 19.04 7.59 0.45
C LEU A 38 18.66 7.53 -1.04
N LYS A 39 18.43 8.70 -1.62
CA LYS A 39 18.30 8.86 -3.06
C LYS A 39 19.68 8.67 -3.71
N LYS A 40 19.93 7.48 -4.26
CA LYS A 40 20.76 7.19 -5.46
C LYS A 40 21.44 5.82 -5.30
N ASP A 41 21.23 4.98 -6.30
CA ASP A 41 22.32 4.14 -6.80
C ASP A 41 23.09 4.99 -7.84
N PRO A 42 24.36 5.37 -7.58
CA PRO A 42 25.18 6.14 -8.51
C PRO A 42 25.40 5.42 -9.85
N ILE A 43 25.24 4.10 -9.89
CA ILE A 43 25.59 3.26 -11.04
C ILE A 43 24.40 3.11 -11.99
N THR A 44 23.17 2.97 -11.48
CA THR A 44 22.01 2.66 -12.32
C THR A 44 21.14 3.86 -12.69
N LYS A 45 21.45 5.08 -12.20
CA LYS A 45 20.63 6.32 -12.39
C LYS A 45 19.13 6.11 -12.15
N THR A 46 18.71 5.04 -11.47
CA THR A 46 17.31 4.69 -11.34
C THR A 46 16.77 5.43 -10.13
N LYS A 47 15.83 6.35 -10.36
CA LYS A 47 15.16 7.17 -9.35
C LYS A 47 14.18 6.29 -8.55
N ASN A 48 14.69 5.33 -7.76
CA ASN A 48 13.90 4.61 -6.77
C ASN A 48 13.66 5.53 -5.56
N GLU A 49 12.89 6.60 -5.79
CA GLU A 49 12.41 7.47 -4.72
C GLU A 49 11.33 6.72 -3.93
N MET A 50 11.62 6.37 -2.68
CA MET A 50 10.53 6.05 -1.76
C MET A 50 9.77 7.33 -1.47
N SER A 51 8.50 7.35 -1.87
CA SER A 51 7.58 8.44 -1.57
C SER A 51 7.32 8.51 -0.07
N ILE A 52 6.91 9.68 0.42
CA ILE A 52 6.54 9.88 1.83
C ILE A 52 5.46 8.86 2.26
N PRO A 53 4.39 8.59 1.49
CA PRO A 53 3.43 7.55 1.84
C PRO A 53 4.03 6.15 2.01
N LYS A 54 5.04 5.78 1.21
CA LYS A 54 5.74 4.49 1.38
C LYS A 54 6.58 4.46 2.65
N LEU A 55 7.19 5.57 3.03
CA LEU A 55 7.91 5.69 4.30
C LEU A 55 6.94 5.63 5.50
N GLU A 56 5.80 6.30 5.42
CA GLU A 56 4.74 6.24 6.43
C GLU A 56 4.20 4.80 6.58
N LEU A 57 4.01 4.08 5.46
CA LEU A 57 3.63 2.66 5.50
C LEU A 57 4.71 1.78 6.16
N LEU A 58 5.99 2.09 5.94
CA LEU A 58 7.07 1.40 6.64
C LEU A 58 7.10 1.73 8.14
N ALA A 59 6.75 2.96 8.53
CA ALA A 59 6.56 3.37 9.92
C ALA A 59 5.47 2.51 10.60
N ALA A 60 4.33 2.34 9.92
CA ALA A 60 3.25 1.48 10.38
C ALA A 60 3.70 0.02 10.57
N VAL A 61 4.47 -0.53 9.62
CA VAL A 61 5.03 -1.89 9.71
C VAL A 61 5.99 -2.06 10.88
N ILE A 62 6.92 -1.13 11.10
CA ILE A 62 7.81 -1.24 12.27
C ILE A 62 7.02 -1.08 13.57
N GLY A 63 5.95 -0.28 13.56
CA GLY A 63 5.04 -0.10 14.68
C GLY A 63 4.31 -1.38 15.08
N THR A 64 3.75 -2.13 14.13
CA THR A 64 3.10 -3.42 14.43
C THR A 64 4.08 -4.45 14.96
N ARG A 65 5.28 -4.53 14.39
CA ARG A 65 6.36 -5.38 14.92
C ARG A 65 6.75 -4.98 16.34
N LEU A 66 6.82 -3.68 16.63
CA LEU A 66 7.16 -3.16 17.95
C LEU A 66 6.10 -3.55 18.99
N VAL A 67 4.82 -3.42 18.64
CA VAL A 67 3.71 -3.88 19.49
C VAL A 67 3.82 -5.37 19.76
N GLN A 68 4.06 -6.20 18.74
CA GLN A 68 4.18 -7.64 18.94
C GLN A 68 5.36 -8.00 19.85
N SER A 69 6.49 -7.31 19.70
CA SER A 69 7.64 -7.44 20.59
C SER A 69 7.26 -7.10 22.03
N VAL A 70 6.63 -5.94 22.26
CA VAL A 70 6.19 -5.50 23.60
C VAL A 70 5.21 -6.49 24.22
N LYS A 71 4.20 -6.95 23.45
CA LYS A 71 3.21 -7.91 23.93
C LYS A 71 3.85 -9.23 24.35
N THR A 72 4.81 -9.71 23.58
CA THR A 72 5.54 -10.95 23.87
C THR A 72 6.45 -10.78 25.08
N SER A 73 7.25 -9.72 25.13
CA SER A 73 8.18 -9.44 26.24
C SER A 73 7.47 -9.26 27.59
N LEU A 74 6.26 -8.69 27.58
CA LEU A 74 5.49 -8.43 28.79
C LEU A 74 4.40 -9.48 29.06
N ASN A 75 4.25 -10.49 28.20
CA ASN A 75 3.21 -11.53 28.28
C ASN A 75 1.77 -10.97 28.38
N ILE A 76 1.43 -10.02 27.51
CA ILE A 76 0.15 -9.27 27.51
C ILE A 76 -0.61 -9.37 26.18
N HIS A 77 -0.82 -10.58 25.69
CA HIS A 77 -1.34 -10.82 24.35
C HIS A 77 -2.77 -10.27 24.11
N SER A 78 -3.64 -10.36 25.13
CA SER A 78 -5.07 -9.99 25.05
C SER A 78 -5.39 -8.51 25.34
N ILE A 79 -4.38 -7.63 25.37
CA ILE A 79 -4.60 -6.20 25.63
C ILE A 79 -5.13 -5.47 24.39
N GLN A 80 -6.17 -4.65 24.60
CA GLN A 80 -6.72 -3.72 23.60
C GLN A 80 -5.61 -2.82 23.06
N THR A 81 -5.47 -2.77 21.74
CA THR A 81 -4.37 -2.07 21.09
C THR A 81 -4.91 -1.04 20.11
N PHE A 82 -4.36 0.16 20.16
CA PHE A 82 -4.70 1.26 19.25
C PHE A 82 -3.48 1.61 18.40
N TYR A 83 -3.64 1.67 17.09
CA TYR A 83 -2.61 2.02 16.12
C TYR A 83 -2.92 3.38 15.50
N TRP A 84 -2.13 4.39 15.83
CA TRP A 84 -2.34 5.78 15.42
C TRP A 84 -1.34 6.18 14.35
N THR A 85 -1.83 6.81 13.28
CA THR A 85 -1.01 7.45 12.26
C THR A 85 -1.70 8.73 11.77
N ASP A 86 -0.93 9.73 11.40
CA ASP A 86 -1.40 10.94 10.74
C ASP A 86 -1.45 10.81 9.21
N SER A 87 -1.01 9.67 8.67
CA SER A 87 -1.11 9.39 7.24
C SER A 87 -2.48 8.83 6.86
N LYS A 88 -3.32 9.70 6.30
CA LYS A 88 -4.61 9.28 5.71
C LYS A 88 -4.42 8.30 4.55
N VAL A 89 -3.32 8.40 3.80
CA VAL A 89 -3.01 7.47 2.69
C VAL A 89 -2.74 6.06 3.24
N VAL A 90 -1.94 5.94 4.30
CA VAL A 90 -1.69 4.66 4.95
C VAL A 90 -2.98 4.07 5.54
N LEU A 91 -3.81 4.89 6.18
CA LEU A 91 -5.12 4.42 6.68
C LEU A 91 -6.01 3.92 5.55
N CYS A 92 -6.06 4.64 4.42
CA CYS A 92 -6.81 4.21 3.25
C CYS A 92 -6.32 2.84 2.73
N TRP A 93 -5.00 2.64 2.66
CA TRP A 93 -4.41 1.36 2.27
C TRP A 93 -4.72 0.22 3.24
N ILE A 94 -4.71 0.47 4.55
CA ILE A 94 -4.97 -0.55 5.58
C ILE A 94 -6.45 -0.91 5.66
N LYS A 95 -7.35 0.08 5.58
CA LYS A 95 -8.79 -0.12 5.78
C LYS A 95 -9.51 -0.61 4.53
N ASN A 96 -9.06 -0.24 3.33
CA ASN A 96 -9.76 -0.56 2.09
C ASN A 96 -9.20 -1.81 1.39
N SER A 97 -10.11 -2.60 0.84
CA SER A 97 -9.81 -3.71 -0.06
C SER A 97 -9.43 -3.17 -1.44
N GLY A 98 -8.14 -3.16 -1.78
CA GLY A 98 -7.65 -2.67 -3.07
C GLY A 98 -6.58 -3.55 -3.69
N THR A 99 -6.53 -3.58 -5.03
CA THR A 99 -5.47 -4.24 -5.79
C THR A 99 -4.22 -3.36 -5.85
N TRP A 100 -3.51 -3.27 -4.73
CA TRP A 100 -2.31 -2.46 -4.62
C TRP A 100 -1.09 -3.08 -5.35
N LYS A 101 -0.16 -2.24 -5.78
CA LYS A 101 1.17 -2.63 -6.26
C LYS A 101 1.90 -3.44 -5.18
N THR A 102 2.85 -4.26 -5.61
CA THR A 102 3.49 -5.28 -4.78
C THR A 102 4.10 -4.75 -3.49
N PHE A 103 4.72 -3.57 -3.51
CA PHE A 103 5.29 -2.97 -2.31
C PHE A 103 4.22 -2.76 -1.23
N VAL A 104 3.19 -1.99 -1.55
CA VAL A 104 2.10 -1.62 -0.64
C VAL A 104 1.33 -2.88 -0.19
N ARG A 105 0.94 -3.73 -1.13
CA ARG A 105 0.21 -4.98 -0.86
C ARG A 105 0.93 -5.88 0.14
N ASN A 106 2.24 -6.08 -0.01
CA ASN A 106 2.98 -6.97 0.88
C ASN A 106 3.08 -6.40 2.31
N ARG A 107 3.21 -5.07 2.46
CA ARG A 107 3.28 -4.42 3.78
C ARG A 107 1.91 -4.39 4.46
N ILE A 108 0.83 -4.16 3.72
CA ILE A 108 -0.53 -4.30 4.25
C ILE A 108 -0.78 -5.73 4.72
N LYS A 109 -0.39 -6.74 3.93
CA LYS A 109 -0.53 -8.15 4.33
C LYS A 109 0.18 -8.44 5.67
N GLU A 110 1.36 -7.87 5.86
CA GLU A 110 2.11 -7.99 7.11
C GLU A 110 1.45 -7.25 8.28
N ILE A 111 0.89 -6.05 8.03
CA ILE A 111 0.13 -5.32 9.05
C ILE A 111 -1.10 -6.13 9.49
N HIS A 112 -1.84 -6.69 8.53
CA HIS A 112 -3.03 -7.50 8.78
C HIS A 112 -2.73 -8.84 9.45
N SER A 113 -1.50 -9.37 9.37
CA SER A 113 -1.14 -10.58 10.12
C SER A 113 -1.00 -10.36 11.62
N SER A 114 -0.90 -9.10 12.07
CA SER A 114 -0.60 -8.75 13.46
C SER A 114 -1.54 -7.69 14.06
N SER A 115 -2.48 -7.16 13.28
CA SER A 115 -3.45 -6.14 13.71
C SER A 115 -4.74 -6.20 12.90
N SER A 116 -5.87 -5.84 13.51
CA SER A 116 -7.13 -5.69 12.79
C SER A 116 -7.22 -4.32 12.15
N LYS A 117 -7.93 -4.21 11.01
CA LYS A 117 -8.12 -2.92 10.32
C LYS A 117 -8.91 -1.89 11.16
N GLU A 118 -9.77 -2.39 12.06
CA GLU A 118 -10.59 -1.60 12.99
C GLU A 118 -9.75 -0.93 14.10
N ASP A 119 -8.55 -1.47 14.38
CA ASP A 119 -7.66 -0.96 15.43
C ASP A 119 -6.81 0.23 14.94
N TRP A 120 -6.97 0.66 13.69
CA TRP A 120 -6.22 1.75 13.07
C TRP A 120 -7.00 3.05 13.01
N TYR A 121 -6.39 4.10 13.55
CA TYR A 121 -7.00 5.40 13.76
C TYR A 121 -6.13 6.54 13.24
N TYR A 122 -6.78 7.59 12.78
CA TYR A 122 -6.15 8.86 12.45
C TYR A 122 -5.84 9.65 13.72
N VAL A 123 -4.66 10.26 13.75
CA VAL A 123 -4.30 11.29 14.72
C VAL A 123 -3.81 12.51 13.95
N PRO A 124 -4.20 13.75 14.29
CA PRO A 124 -3.59 14.94 13.69
C PRO A 124 -2.08 14.96 13.93
N SER A 125 -1.29 15.44 12.95
CA SER A 125 0.18 15.46 13.05
C SER A 125 0.68 16.16 14.32
N GLN A 126 0.03 17.24 14.76
CA GLN A 126 0.40 17.97 15.99
C GLN A 126 0.17 17.16 17.28
N MET A 127 -0.69 16.14 17.21
CA MET A 127 -1.02 15.24 18.31
C MET A 127 -0.24 13.91 18.25
N ASN A 128 0.51 13.67 17.16
CA ASN A 128 1.21 12.42 16.90
C ASN A 128 2.54 12.33 17.68
N ALA A 129 2.62 11.40 18.63
CA ALA A 129 3.81 11.23 19.46
C ALA A 129 5.03 10.65 18.71
N ALA A 130 4.85 10.09 17.51
CA ALA A 130 5.95 9.52 16.73
C ALA A 130 6.77 10.57 15.97
N ASP A 131 6.26 11.79 15.82
CA ASP A 131 6.91 12.90 15.10
C ASP A 131 8.31 13.22 15.67
N ILE A 132 8.43 13.21 17.00
CA ILE A 132 9.71 13.42 17.69
C ILE A 132 10.75 12.37 17.28
N ALA A 133 10.32 11.12 17.08
CA ALA A 133 11.23 10.02 16.74
C ALA A 133 11.57 9.94 15.24
N SER A 134 10.74 10.49 14.37
CA SER A 134 10.93 10.50 12.91
C SER A 134 11.67 11.76 12.41
N ARG A 135 11.53 12.90 13.10
CA ARG A 135 12.15 14.18 12.74
C ARG A 135 13.35 14.55 13.61
N GLY A 136 13.39 14.01 14.83
CA GLY A 136 14.34 14.37 15.86
C GLY A 136 13.93 15.66 16.59
N CYS A 137 14.44 15.82 17.81
CA CYS A 137 14.35 17.06 18.56
C CYS A 137 15.63 17.26 19.39
N ASN A 138 15.86 18.48 19.89
CA ASN A 138 16.95 18.73 20.82
C ASN A 138 16.59 18.19 22.22
N ALA A 139 17.61 17.96 23.06
CA ALA A 139 17.42 17.39 24.39
C ALA A 139 16.47 18.23 25.26
N GLN A 140 16.60 19.56 25.24
CA GLN A 140 15.76 20.46 26.04
C GLN A 140 14.27 20.30 25.71
N THR A 141 13.92 20.23 24.42
CA THR A 141 12.56 19.99 23.94
C THR A 141 12.08 18.59 24.32
N LEU A 142 12.94 17.56 24.24
CA LEU A 142 12.56 16.20 24.65
C LEU A 142 12.19 16.15 26.13
N PHE A 143 12.98 16.82 26.99
CA PHE A 143 12.73 16.91 28.42
C PHE A 143 11.47 17.71 28.74
N SER A 144 11.27 18.86 28.09
CA SER A 144 10.11 19.72 28.36
C SER A 144 8.78 19.07 27.94
N LEU A 145 8.79 18.26 26.88
CA LEU A 145 7.61 17.52 26.42
C LEU A 145 7.30 16.30 27.30
N CYS A 146 8.20 15.91 28.20
CA CYS A 146 8.09 14.69 29.00
C CYS A 146 7.67 13.48 28.14
N TRP A 147 8.33 13.28 26.98
CA TRP A 147 7.85 12.37 25.94
C TRP A 147 7.58 10.94 26.44
N TRP A 148 8.32 10.48 27.45
CA TRP A 148 8.11 9.18 28.10
C TRP A 148 6.78 9.05 28.88
N GLU A 149 6.08 10.14 29.15
CA GLU A 149 4.74 10.16 29.75
C GLU A 149 3.61 10.16 28.73
N GLY A 150 3.96 10.27 27.44
CA GLY A 150 3.02 10.27 26.33
C GLY A 150 2.13 11.53 26.27
N PRO A 151 1.33 11.65 25.20
CA PRO A 151 0.47 12.82 25.02
C PRO A 151 -0.60 12.93 26.10
N ILE A 152 -0.83 14.16 26.58
CA ILE A 152 -1.82 14.44 27.64
C ILE A 152 -3.22 13.99 27.23
N TRP A 153 -3.61 14.21 25.96
CA TRP A 153 -4.93 13.84 25.44
C TRP A 153 -5.20 12.33 25.54
N LEU A 154 -4.16 11.49 25.58
CA LEU A 154 -4.33 10.04 25.66
C LEU A 154 -4.85 9.61 27.05
N LYS A 155 -4.75 10.48 28.08
CA LYS A 155 -5.28 10.19 29.43
C LYS A 155 -6.80 10.06 29.42
N ASN A 156 -7.48 10.96 28.73
CA ASN A 156 -8.94 11.01 28.69
C ASN A 156 -9.47 10.53 27.33
N ARG A 157 -10.27 9.46 27.31
CA ARG A 157 -10.85 8.90 26.08
C ARG A 157 -11.75 9.90 25.34
N SER A 158 -12.41 10.84 26.04
CA SER A 158 -13.21 11.87 25.35
C SER A 158 -12.38 12.92 24.62
N SER A 159 -11.08 13.00 24.90
CA SER A 159 -10.13 13.89 24.23
C SER A 159 -9.42 13.21 23.06
N TRP A 160 -9.76 11.96 22.76
CA TRP A 160 -9.16 11.26 21.63
C TRP A 160 -9.66 11.84 20.31
N PRO A 161 -8.84 11.84 19.24
CA PRO A 161 -9.27 12.32 17.94
C PRO A 161 -10.49 11.53 17.44
N ASP A 162 -11.54 12.23 17.04
CA ASP A 162 -12.70 11.61 16.38
C ASP A 162 -12.33 11.29 14.93
N THR A 163 -12.18 10.00 14.62
CA THR A 163 -11.96 9.51 13.26
C THR A 163 -13.29 9.40 12.53
N LYS A 164 -13.72 10.46 11.85
CA LYS A 164 -14.83 10.37 10.90
C LYS A 164 -14.31 9.85 9.56
N ASP A 165 -14.93 8.77 9.06
CA ASP A 165 -14.54 8.15 7.79
C ASP A 165 -14.81 9.04 6.55
N SER A 166 -15.52 10.16 6.73
CA SER A 166 -15.86 11.12 5.65
C SER A 166 -14.68 11.92 5.10
N ASP A 167 -13.53 11.95 5.80
CA ASP A 167 -12.43 12.89 5.51
C ASP A 167 -11.31 12.30 4.63
N PHE A 168 -11.59 11.20 3.92
CA PHE A 168 -10.60 10.43 3.15
C PHE A 168 -10.67 10.61 1.62
N LYS A 169 -11.49 11.53 1.08
CA LYS A 169 -11.61 11.72 -0.38
C LYS A 169 -10.28 12.08 -1.05
N ASP A 170 -9.54 13.03 -0.50
CA ASP A 170 -8.24 13.46 -1.07
C ASP A 170 -7.14 12.40 -0.89
N ALA A 171 -7.22 11.63 0.20
CA ALA A 171 -6.29 10.52 0.47
C ALA A 171 -6.53 9.33 -0.47
N LEU A 172 -7.76 9.15 -0.94
CA LEU A 172 -8.10 8.11 -1.91
C LEU A 172 -7.38 8.36 -3.23
N GLU A 173 -7.31 9.60 -3.70
CA GLU A 173 -6.66 9.97 -4.96
C GLU A 173 -5.17 9.63 -4.94
N LEU A 174 -4.45 10.08 -3.89
CA LEU A 174 -3.04 9.74 -3.69
C LEU A 174 -2.81 8.23 -3.49
N ALA A 175 -3.73 7.54 -2.81
CA ALA A 175 -3.68 6.08 -2.66
C ALA A 175 -3.85 5.36 -4.02
N THR A 176 -4.56 5.95 -4.97
CA THR A 176 -4.82 5.36 -6.30
C THR A 176 -3.58 5.21 -7.15
N GLU A 177 -2.55 6.05 -6.98
CA GLU A 177 -1.29 5.94 -7.73
C GLU A 177 -0.62 4.57 -7.54
N GLU A 178 -0.86 3.93 -6.40
CA GLU A 178 -0.36 2.61 -6.07
C GLU A 178 -1.38 1.49 -6.34
N ARG A 179 -2.54 1.78 -6.96
CA ARG A 179 -3.38 0.71 -7.54
C ARG A 179 -2.67 0.12 -8.77
N LYS A 180 -2.86 -1.18 -8.97
CA LYS A 180 -2.47 -1.81 -10.23
C LYS A 180 -3.33 -1.21 -11.35
N PRO A 181 -2.75 -0.87 -12.52
CA PRO A 181 -3.56 -0.46 -13.66
C PRO A 181 -4.49 -1.62 -14.02
N THR A 182 -5.79 -1.38 -13.97
CA THR A 182 -6.79 -2.30 -14.52
C THR A 182 -6.98 -1.91 -15.97
N VAL A 183 -6.46 -2.72 -16.89
CA VAL A 183 -6.75 -2.56 -18.32
C VAL A 183 -8.07 -3.28 -18.57
N THR A 184 -9.15 -2.51 -18.72
CA THR A 184 -10.45 -3.04 -19.13
C THR A 184 -10.54 -2.98 -20.64
N THR A 185 -10.61 -4.14 -21.29
CA THR A 185 -10.85 -4.25 -22.73
C THR A 185 -12.33 -4.54 -22.95
N ASN A 186 -13.05 -3.58 -23.53
CA ASN A 186 -14.45 -3.77 -23.90
C ASN A 186 -14.50 -4.40 -25.31
N LEU A 187 -15.12 -5.57 -25.42
CA LEU A 187 -15.38 -6.22 -26.70
C LEU A 187 -16.84 -5.97 -27.07
N SER A 188 -17.07 -5.13 -28.08
CA SER A 188 -18.42 -4.94 -28.63
C SER A 188 -18.70 -6.06 -29.62
N LEU A 189 -19.68 -6.91 -29.29
CA LEU A 189 -20.12 -8.01 -30.16
C LEU A 189 -21.48 -7.67 -30.75
N ASN A 190 -21.65 -7.91 -32.05
CA ASN A 190 -22.98 -8.02 -32.64
C ASN A 190 -23.56 -9.40 -32.31
N ASP A 191 -24.88 -9.56 -32.31
CA ASP A 191 -25.55 -10.83 -31.94
C ASP A 191 -25.03 -12.04 -32.75
N SER A 192 -24.64 -11.84 -34.01
CA SER A 192 -24.04 -12.86 -34.89
C SER A 192 -22.63 -13.30 -34.48
N ASP A 193 -21.89 -12.47 -33.75
CA ASP A 193 -20.47 -12.70 -33.40
C ASP A 193 -20.32 -13.43 -32.06
N SER A 194 -21.39 -13.50 -31.26
CA SER A 194 -21.39 -14.09 -29.92
C SER A 194 -20.84 -15.52 -29.89
N ASN A 195 -21.23 -16.35 -30.88
CA ASN A 195 -20.79 -17.74 -31.00
C ASN A 195 -19.30 -17.87 -31.32
N PHE A 196 -18.72 -16.93 -32.06
CA PHE A 196 -17.29 -16.98 -32.40
C PHE A 196 -16.40 -16.74 -31.18
N PHE A 197 -16.85 -15.94 -30.20
CA PHE A 197 -16.06 -15.59 -29.02
C PHE A 197 -16.30 -16.49 -27.80
N GLU A 198 -17.20 -17.46 -27.87
CA GLU A 198 -17.46 -18.46 -26.81
C GLU A 198 -16.18 -19.12 -26.27
N TRP A 199 -15.21 -19.42 -27.15
CA TRP A 199 -13.94 -20.06 -26.74
C TRP A 199 -13.12 -19.17 -25.79
N THR A 200 -13.26 -17.85 -25.87
CA THR A 200 -12.51 -16.91 -25.02
C THR A 200 -12.88 -17.04 -23.54
N LYS A 201 -14.12 -17.45 -23.24
CA LYS A 201 -14.60 -17.72 -21.87
C LYS A 201 -13.81 -18.84 -21.17
N ARG A 202 -13.15 -19.69 -21.95
CA ARG A 202 -12.34 -20.83 -21.46
C ARG A 202 -10.87 -20.47 -21.24
N VAL A 203 -10.47 -19.24 -21.55
CA VAL A 203 -9.07 -18.80 -21.50
C VAL A 203 -8.87 -17.80 -20.36
N SER A 204 -7.93 -18.10 -19.46
CA SER A 204 -7.69 -17.30 -18.25
C SER A 204 -6.74 -16.11 -18.44
N LYS A 205 -6.07 -16.00 -19.60
CA LYS A 205 -5.10 -14.93 -19.89
C LYS A 205 -5.49 -14.17 -21.14
N PHE A 206 -5.63 -12.86 -21.03
CA PHE A 206 -5.90 -11.97 -22.16
C PHE A 206 -4.84 -12.09 -23.27
N SER A 207 -3.56 -12.20 -22.90
CA SER A 207 -2.46 -12.38 -23.88
C SER A 207 -2.61 -13.66 -24.71
N SER A 208 -3.19 -14.72 -24.15
CA SER A 208 -3.50 -15.93 -24.88
C SER A 208 -4.61 -15.68 -25.91
N ILE A 209 -5.65 -14.91 -25.54
CA ILE A 209 -6.74 -14.54 -26.47
C ILE A 209 -6.19 -13.72 -27.65
N VAL A 210 -5.41 -12.66 -27.37
CA VAL A 210 -4.80 -11.80 -28.39
C VAL A 210 -3.92 -12.60 -29.35
N ARG A 211 -3.07 -13.50 -28.82
CA ARG A 211 -2.21 -14.35 -29.66
C ARG A 211 -3.01 -15.28 -30.55
N THR A 212 -4.06 -15.91 -30.03
CA THR A 212 -4.92 -16.77 -30.85
C THR A 212 -5.59 -15.98 -31.97
N LEU A 213 -6.16 -14.80 -31.68
CA LEU A 213 -6.75 -13.93 -32.71
C LEU A 213 -5.70 -13.48 -33.75
N ALA A 214 -4.48 -13.15 -33.31
CA ALA A 214 -3.37 -12.81 -34.21
C ALA A 214 -3.02 -13.97 -35.16
N TYR A 215 -2.96 -15.20 -34.67
CA TYR A 215 -2.72 -16.37 -35.52
C TYR A 215 -3.89 -16.64 -36.48
N VAL A 216 -5.14 -16.49 -36.04
CA VAL A 216 -6.32 -16.62 -36.91
C VAL A 216 -6.26 -15.57 -38.04
N LYS A 217 -5.98 -14.30 -37.69
CA LYS A 217 -5.86 -13.21 -38.67
C LYS A 217 -4.70 -13.44 -39.64
N ARG A 218 -3.55 -13.92 -39.16
CA ARG A 218 -2.40 -14.31 -40.00
C ARG A 218 -2.79 -15.44 -40.95
N PHE A 219 -3.46 -16.48 -40.45
CA PHE A 219 -3.90 -17.60 -41.28
C PHE A 219 -4.81 -17.13 -42.41
N LEU A 220 -5.83 -16.31 -42.10
CA LEU A 220 -6.73 -15.73 -43.10
C LEU A 220 -5.99 -14.87 -44.13
N SER A 221 -5.02 -14.06 -43.68
CA SER A 221 -4.18 -13.25 -44.58
C SER A 221 -3.35 -14.13 -45.52
N ASN A 222 -2.68 -15.15 -44.98
CA ASN A 222 -1.86 -16.07 -45.76
C ASN A 222 -2.72 -16.87 -46.76
N ALA A 223 -3.89 -17.36 -46.34
CA ALA A 223 -4.81 -18.08 -47.22
C ALA A 223 -5.25 -17.22 -48.41
N LYS A 224 -5.55 -15.93 -48.18
CA LYS A 224 -5.86 -14.96 -49.25
C LYS A 224 -4.66 -14.71 -50.17
N SER A 225 -3.45 -14.56 -49.64
CA SER A 225 -2.24 -14.40 -50.46
C SER A 225 -1.96 -15.61 -51.34
N VAL A 226 -2.18 -16.83 -50.82
CA VAL A 226 -2.06 -18.06 -51.61
C VAL A 226 -3.09 -18.11 -52.74
N ALA A 227 -4.35 -17.77 -52.46
CA ALA A 227 -5.40 -17.70 -53.47
C ALA A 227 -5.06 -16.70 -54.59
N ASN A 228 -4.44 -15.57 -54.23
CA ASN A 228 -3.96 -14.54 -55.17
C ASN A 228 -2.60 -14.84 -55.81
N ARG A 229 -2.06 -16.06 -55.65
CA ARG A 229 -0.74 -16.51 -56.16
C ARG A 229 0.46 -15.66 -55.73
N GLN A 230 0.35 -14.90 -54.63
CA GLN A 230 1.44 -14.11 -54.05
C GLN A 230 2.15 -14.91 -52.95
N LYS A 231 2.98 -15.89 -53.35
CA LYS A 231 3.65 -16.79 -52.38
C LYS A 231 4.76 -16.14 -51.56
N ASP A 232 5.37 -15.05 -52.05
CA ASP A 232 6.49 -14.39 -51.38
C ASP A 232 6.06 -13.51 -50.19
N SER A 233 4.76 -13.27 -50.00
CA SER A 233 4.22 -12.41 -48.92
C SER A 233 3.76 -13.19 -47.67
N LEU A 234 4.04 -14.49 -47.59
CA LEU A 234 3.56 -15.35 -46.50
C LEU A 234 4.31 -15.13 -45.18
N LEU A 235 3.58 -14.76 -44.13
CA LEU A 235 4.12 -14.59 -42.80
C LEU A 235 4.32 -15.95 -42.12
N LYS A 236 5.53 -16.18 -41.56
CA LYS A 236 5.95 -17.44 -40.90
C LYS A 236 6.66 -17.16 -39.57
N GLY A 237 6.80 -18.18 -38.73
CA GLY A 237 7.52 -18.10 -37.45
C GLY A 237 6.70 -17.48 -36.32
N ASN A 238 7.37 -16.89 -35.33
CA ASN A 238 6.73 -16.25 -34.18
C ASN A 238 5.91 -15.01 -34.60
N LEU A 239 4.92 -14.63 -33.78
CA LEU A 239 4.18 -13.38 -33.97
C LEU A 239 5.09 -12.18 -33.74
N SER A 240 5.10 -11.24 -34.69
CA SER A 240 5.80 -9.96 -34.55
C SER A 240 4.97 -8.97 -33.72
N GLU A 241 5.62 -7.98 -33.13
CA GLU A 241 4.92 -6.89 -32.40
C GLU A 241 3.91 -6.17 -33.29
N LYS A 242 4.24 -5.96 -34.57
CA LYS A 242 3.35 -5.32 -35.55
C LYS A 242 2.08 -6.12 -35.84
N GLU A 243 2.09 -7.44 -35.63
CA GLU A 243 0.91 -8.27 -35.79
C GLU A 243 0.04 -8.24 -34.54
N LEU A 244 0.66 -8.21 -33.36
CA LEU A 244 -0.03 -8.10 -32.08
C LEU A 244 -0.67 -6.72 -31.90
N SER A 245 -0.06 -5.66 -32.42
CA SER A 245 -0.60 -4.29 -32.34
C SER A 245 -1.81 -4.03 -33.26
N LYS A 246 -2.17 -4.99 -34.12
CA LYS A 246 -3.28 -4.90 -35.09
C LYS A 246 -4.49 -5.74 -34.71
N ILE A 247 -4.46 -6.38 -33.53
CA ILE A 247 -5.60 -7.06 -32.90
C ILE A 247 -6.27 -6.08 -31.97
#